data_AF-M9LHN2-F1
#
_entry.id   AF-M9LHN2-F1
#
_cell.length_a   1.000
_cell.length_b   1.000
_cell.length_c   1.000
_cell.angle_alpha   90.00
_cell.angle_beta   90.00
_cell.angle_gamma   90.00
#
_symmetry.space_group_name_H-M   'P 1'
#
loop_
_entity.id
_entity.type
_entity.pdbx_description
1 polymer ?
#
loop_
_entity_poly.entity_id
_entity_poly.type
_entity_poly.pdbx_seq_one_letter_code
_entity_poly.pdbx_strand_id
1 'polypeptide(L)'
;ESYAQAQPIAILAIMFPYTASYVVERNQKFHYFSIIRSGEKRYRWRKLIANGMAGGLALFIPECIYYLILSLTARNTILHPFTYKPQGLFSELFPHTPDIYIWIVFAMHFILGFCFAAFALGITSFLSKPILVYLIPFALLVTYDVCMEHLFDVRKYGVTNMYNFMTSATYNLLEFFLVMAGLFGMGGLAFYVNYRRVLKHG
;
A
#
# COMPACT_ATOMS: atom_id res chain seq x y z
N GLU A 1 -21.50 -5.01 -7.80
CA GLU A 1 -20.89 -3.82 -7.15
C GLU A 1 -20.17 -4.17 -5.84
N SER A 2 -20.78 -4.91 -4.90
CA SER A 2 -20.12 -5.31 -3.63
C SER A 2 -18.78 -6.09 -3.78
N TYR A 3 -18.65 -6.96 -4.79
CA TYR A 3 -17.39 -7.69 -5.04
C TYR A 3 -16.22 -6.80 -5.49
N ALA A 4 -16.49 -5.69 -6.17
CA ALA A 4 -15.46 -4.77 -6.67
C ALA A 4 -14.83 -3.92 -5.54
N GLN A 5 -15.57 -3.69 -4.45
CA GLN A 5 -15.09 -2.98 -3.27
C GLN A 5 -14.30 -3.88 -2.32
N ALA A 6 -14.57 -5.20 -2.28
CA ALA A 6 -13.84 -6.14 -1.42
C ALA A 6 -12.43 -6.49 -1.94
N GLN A 7 -12.22 -6.40 -3.26
CA GLN A 7 -11.00 -6.84 -3.94
C GLN A 7 -9.74 -6.05 -3.53
N PRO A 8 -9.74 -4.70 -3.46
CA PRO A 8 -8.58 -3.92 -3.04
C PRO A 8 -8.23 -4.19 -1.56
N ILE A 9 -9.25 -4.40 -0.72
CA ILE A 9 -9.06 -4.56 0.72
C ILE A 9 -8.43 -5.93 1.03
N ALA A 10 -8.84 -6.98 0.30
CA ALA A 10 -8.18 -8.29 0.37
C ALA A 10 -6.73 -8.25 -0.13
N ILE A 11 -6.45 -7.42 -1.14
CA ILE A 11 -5.12 -7.22 -1.71
C ILE A 11 -4.21 -6.45 -0.72
N LEU A 12 -4.75 -5.48 0.01
CA LEU A 12 -4.00 -4.75 1.05
C LEU A 12 -3.66 -5.64 2.26
N ALA A 13 -4.47 -6.67 2.55
CA ALA A 13 -4.18 -7.63 3.61
C ALA A 13 -2.89 -8.44 3.35
N ILE A 14 -2.49 -8.59 2.08
CA ILE A 14 -1.27 -9.30 1.68
C ILE A 14 0.00 -8.58 2.19
N MET A 15 -0.09 -7.29 2.53
CA MET A 15 1.06 -6.50 3.01
C MET A 15 1.40 -6.72 4.48
N PHE A 16 0.44 -7.19 5.28
CA PHE A 16 0.58 -7.23 6.74
C PHE A 16 1.47 -8.33 7.35
N PRO A 17 1.83 -9.45 6.68
CA PRO A 17 2.74 -10.44 7.27
C PRO A 17 4.10 -9.85 7.67
N TYR A 18 4.65 -8.93 6.86
CA TYR A 18 5.91 -8.28 7.21
C TYR A 18 5.76 -7.32 8.41
N THR A 19 4.61 -6.66 8.53
CA THR A 19 4.28 -5.84 9.69
C THR A 19 4.13 -6.70 10.96
N ALA A 20 3.54 -7.88 10.85
CA ALA A 20 3.42 -8.82 11.96
C ALA A 20 4.79 -9.34 12.41
N SER A 21 5.74 -9.53 11.47
CA SER A 21 7.11 -9.93 11.78
C SER A 21 7.80 -8.97 12.76
N TYR A 22 7.54 -7.66 12.64
CA TYR A 22 8.09 -6.66 13.57
C TYR A 22 7.55 -6.84 14.99
N VAL A 23 6.25 -7.09 15.14
CA VAL A 23 5.65 -7.28 16.47
C VAL A 23 6.18 -8.56 17.12
N VAL A 24 6.34 -9.63 16.35
CA VAL A 24 6.96 -10.88 16.83
C VAL A 24 8.41 -10.65 17.27
N GLU A 25 9.23 -10.01 16.43
CA GLU A 25 10.62 -9.68 16.73
C GLU A 25 10.76 -8.83 18.00
N ARG A 26 9.83 -7.88 18.19
CA ARG A 26 9.80 -7.05 19.38
C ARG A 26 9.44 -7.85 20.63
N ASN A 27 8.39 -8.67 20.55
CA ASN A 27 7.93 -9.49 21.66
C ASN A 27 9.00 -10.50 22.11
N GLN A 28 9.74 -11.06 21.16
CA GLN A 28 10.85 -11.99 21.42
C GLN A 28 12.15 -11.28 21.80
N LYS A 29 12.16 -9.94 21.89
CA LYS A 29 13.35 -9.13 22.22
C LYS A 29 14.51 -9.24 21.21
N PHE A 30 14.30 -9.85 20.04
CA PHE A 30 15.33 -9.98 19.01
C PHE A 30 15.76 -8.64 18.39
N HIS A 31 14.87 -7.64 18.42
CA HIS A 31 15.18 -6.28 17.98
C HIS A 31 16.41 -5.68 18.70
N TYR A 32 16.69 -6.04 19.96
CA TYR A 32 17.85 -5.51 20.69
C TYR A 32 19.19 -5.84 20.03
N PHE A 33 19.33 -7.00 19.38
CA PHE A 33 20.55 -7.35 18.66
C PHE A 33 20.80 -6.39 17.49
N SER A 34 19.73 -6.03 16.77
CA SER A 34 19.81 -5.06 15.68
C SER A 34 20.11 -3.65 16.19
N ILE A 35 19.53 -3.28 17.34
CA ILE A 35 19.68 -1.96 17.96
C ILE A 35 21.10 -1.77 18.49
N ILE A 36 21.68 -2.75 19.17
CA ILE A 36 23.06 -2.66 19.70
C ILE A 36 24.06 -2.41 18.57
N ARG A 37 23.87 -3.07 17.41
CA ARG A 37 24.79 -2.93 16.27
C ARG A 37 24.64 -1.62 15.50
N SER A 38 23.42 -1.08 15.39
CA SER A 38 23.12 0.02 14.46
C SER A 38 22.61 1.31 15.12
N GLY A 39 22.19 1.24 16.37
CA GLY A 39 21.50 2.30 17.09
C GLY A 39 19.99 2.31 16.82
N GLU A 40 19.20 2.66 17.84
CA GLU A 40 17.73 2.62 17.84
C GLU A 40 17.11 3.43 16.69
N LYS A 41 17.59 4.65 16.45
CA LYS A 41 17.08 5.52 15.37
C LYS A 41 17.30 4.90 13.99
N ARG A 42 18.48 4.33 13.74
CA ARG A 42 18.80 3.70 12.44
C ARG A 42 18.04 2.40 12.25
N TYR A 43 17.92 1.58 13.30
CA TYR A 43 17.11 0.36 13.28
C TYR A 43 15.67 0.66 12.86
N ARG A 44 15.04 1.64 13.51
CA ARG A 44 13.65 2.03 13.24
C ARG A 44 13.46 2.51 11.80
N TRP A 45 14.32 3.41 11.32
CA TRP A 45 14.23 3.89 9.94
C TRP A 45 14.37 2.74 8.93
N ARG A 46 15.35 1.86 9.14
CA ARG A 46 15.55 0.68 8.28
C ARG A 46 14.34 -0.25 8.31
N LYS A 47 13.72 -0.46 9.46
CA LYS A 47 12.53 -1.32 9.59
C LYS A 47 11.32 -0.71 8.88
N LEU A 48 11.12 0.60 8.97
CA LEU A 48 10.05 1.30 8.26
C LEU A 48 10.22 1.17 6.74
N ILE A 49 11.41 1.45 6.23
CA ILE A 49 11.70 1.34 4.79
C ILE A 49 11.60 -0.11 4.32
N ALA A 50 12.16 -1.08 5.04
CA ALA A 50 12.08 -2.49 4.66
C ALA A 50 10.64 -3.01 4.63
N ASN A 51 9.81 -2.56 5.58
CA ASN A 51 8.39 -2.91 5.60
C ASN A 51 7.62 -2.24 4.46
N GLY A 52 7.90 -0.98 4.15
CA GLY A 52 7.36 -0.33 2.95
C GLY A 52 7.75 -1.09 1.68
N MET A 53 9.03 -1.42 1.51
CA MET A 53 9.50 -2.20 0.36
C MET A 53 8.80 -3.55 0.24
N ALA A 54 8.63 -4.27 1.35
CA ALA A 54 7.89 -5.53 1.36
C ALA A 54 6.42 -5.34 0.92
N GLY A 55 5.76 -4.28 1.38
CA GLY A 55 4.39 -3.94 0.97
C GLY A 55 4.26 -3.57 -0.51
N GLY A 56 5.17 -2.74 -1.03
CA GLY A 56 5.19 -2.37 -2.45
C GLY A 56 5.47 -3.57 -3.36
N LEU A 57 6.46 -4.40 -3.00
CA LEU A 57 6.78 -5.63 -3.73
C LEU A 57 5.64 -6.66 -3.69
N ALA A 58 4.86 -6.71 -2.61
CA ALA A 58 3.71 -7.59 -2.50
C ALA A 58 2.64 -7.34 -3.56
N LEU A 59 2.53 -6.10 -4.07
CA LEU A 59 1.67 -5.78 -5.22
C LEU A 59 2.40 -5.94 -6.55
N PHE A 60 3.62 -5.40 -6.63
CA PHE A 60 4.37 -5.31 -7.87
C PHE A 60 4.77 -6.68 -8.45
N ILE A 61 5.14 -7.65 -7.59
CA ILE A 61 5.62 -8.96 -8.06
C ILE A 61 4.49 -9.77 -8.73
N PRO A 62 3.31 -9.96 -8.10
CA PRO A 62 2.19 -10.64 -8.76
C PRO A 62 1.78 -9.99 -10.09
N GLU A 63 1.76 -8.66 -10.15
CA GLU A 63 1.45 -7.90 -11.37
C GLU A 63 2.46 -8.16 -12.49
N CYS A 64 3.76 -8.11 -12.17
CA CYS A 64 4.83 -8.44 -13.12
C CYS A 64 4.72 -9.88 -13.64
N ILE A 65 4.47 -10.84 -12.75
CA ILE A 65 4.32 -12.25 -13.12
C ILE A 65 3.10 -12.42 -14.05
N TYR A 66 1.97 -11.80 -13.69
CA TYR A 66 0.76 -11.87 -14.49
C TYR A 66 0.97 -11.28 -15.89
N TYR A 67 1.62 -10.11 -15.98
CA TYR A 67 1.96 -9.49 -17.25
C TYR A 67 2.92 -10.33 -18.08
N LEU A 68 3.94 -10.93 -17.46
CA LEU A 68 4.87 -11.83 -18.14
C LEU A 68 4.14 -13.05 -18.74
N ILE A 69 3.25 -13.68 -17.96
CA ILE A 69 2.43 -14.80 -18.44
C ILE A 69 1.57 -14.35 -19.63
N LEU A 70 0.89 -13.21 -19.52
CA LEU A 70 0.08 -12.68 -20.62
C LEU A 70 0.90 -12.39 -21.87
N SER A 71 2.08 -11.77 -21.71
CA SER A 71 2.97 -11.47 -22.83
C SER A 71 3.48 -12.74 -23.55
N LEU A 72 3.59 -13.87 -22.84
CA LEU A 72 4.04 -15.15 -23.41
C LEU A 72 2.90 -15.97 -24.01
N THR A 73 1.68 -15.85 -23.48
CA THR A 73 0.55 -16.73 -23.82
C THR A 73 -0.51 -16.07 -24.71
N ALA A 74 -0.71 -14.76 -24.57
CA ALA A 74 -1.69 -14.03 -25.34
C ALA A 74 -1.05 -13.41 -26.60
N ARG A 75 -1.80 -13.39 -27.71
CA ARG A 75 -1.39 -12.61 -28.89
C ARG A 75 -1.49 -11.14 -28.52
N ASN A 76 -0.42 -10.38 -28.80
CA ASN A 76 -0.35 -8.94 -28.54
C ASN A 76 -1.14 -8.14 -29.60
N THR A 77 -2.38 -8.56 -29.85
CA THR A 77 -3.30 -7.97 -30.82
C THR A 77 -4.39 -7.26 -30.06
N ILE A 78 -4.50 -5.95 -30.28
CA ILE A 78 -5.60 -5.14 -29.82
C ILE A 78 -6.89 -5.66 -30.48
N LEU A 79 -7.75 -6.30 -29.69
CA LEU A 79 -9.06 -6.76 -30.16
C LEU A 79 -9.98 -5.55 -30.29
N HIS A 80 -10.45 -5.29 -31.52
CA HIS A 80 -11.54 -4.34 -31.77
C HIS A 80 -12.89 -5.07 -31.69
N PRO A 81 -13.91 -4.50 -31.04
CA PRO A 81 -13.89 -3.23 -30.29
C PRO A 81 -13.22 -3.36 -28.91
N PHE A 82 -12.61 -2.28 -28.43
CA PHE A 82 -11.97 -2.23 -27.10
C PHE A 82 -13.02 -2.38 -26.00
N THR A 83 -13.14 -3.57 -25.42
CA THR A 83 -14.03 -3.81 -24.28
C THR A 83 -13.57 -3.11 -23.01
N TYR A 84 -12.24 -2.91 -22.84
CA TYR A 84 -11.65 -2.26 -21.68
C TYR A 84 -10.68 -1.16 -22.12
N LYS A 85 -11.13 0.10 -22.06
CA LYS A 85 -10.30 1.29 -22.26
C LYS A 85 -10.07 1.95 -20.89
N PRO A 86 -8.81 2.19 -20.46
CA PRO A 86 -8.57 2.99 -19.28
C PRO A 86 -9.13 4.40 -19.49
N GLN A 87 -9.75 4.96 -18.46
CA GLN A 87 -10.34 6.30 -18.49
C GLN A 87 -9.69 7.24 -17.46
N GLY A 88 -8.82 6.71 -16.62
CA GLY A 88 -8.17 7.45 -15.54
C GLY A 88 -6.84 8.09 -15.95
N LEU A 89 -5.97 8.25 -14.95
CA LEU A 89 -4.65 8.87 -15.10
C LEU A 89 -3.85 8.21 -16.22
N PHE A 90 -3.24 9.04 -17.07
CA PHE A 90 -2.41 8.60 -18.20
C PHE A 90 -3.13 7.73 -19.25
N SER A 91 -4.47 7.67 -19.24
CA SER A 91 -5.25 6.87 -20.19
C SER A 91 -4.98 7.21 -21.66
N GLU A 92 -4.57 8.44 -21.96
CA GLU A 92 -4.16 8.89 -23.29
C GLU A 92 -2.91 8.17 -23.83
N LEU A 93 -2.06 7.63 -22.96
CA LEU A 93 -0.86 6.88 -23.36
C LEU A 93 -1.20 5.45 -23.83
N PHE A 94 -2.29 4.88 -23.34
CA PHE A 94 -2.63 3.48 -23.59
C PHE A 94 -2.80 3.12 -25.08
N PRO A 95 -3.45 3.95 -25.94
CA PRO A 95 -3.58 3.66 -27.37
C PRO A 95 -2.25 3.73 -28.15
N HIS A 96 -1.27 4.51 -27.66
CA HIS A 96 -0.02 4.75 -28.37
C HIS A 96 1.11 3.83 -27.89
N THR A 97 1.21 3.63 -26.58
CA THR A 97 2.29 2.89 -25.93
C THR A 97 1.77 2.11 -24.71
N PRO A 98 1.00 1.02 -24.92
CA PRO A 98 0.34 0.28 -23.83
C PRO A 98 1.33 -0.33 -22.83
N ASP A 99 2.49 -0.80 -23.28
CA ASP A 99 3.51 -1.38 -22.39
C ASP A 99 4.02 -0.36 -21.37
N ILE A 100 4.29 0.88 -21.81
CA ILE A 100 4.74 1.97 -20.93
C ILE A 100 3.66 2.32 -19.91
N TYR A 101 2.40 2.35 -20.36
CA TYR A 101 1.25 2.60 -19.47
C TYR A 101 1.15 1.53 -18.38
N ILE A 102 1.32 0.25 -18.71
CA ILE A 102 1.31 -0.86 -17.74
C ILE A 102 2.44 -0.71 -16.71
N TRP A 103 3.65 -0.33 -17.15
CA TRP A 103 4.76 -0.10 -16.21
C TRP A 103 4.52 1.08 -15.26
N ILE A 104 3.90 2.17 -15.75
CA ILE A 104 3.48 3.30 -14.89
C ILE A 104 2.50 2.80 -13.84
N VAL A 105 1.56 1.95 -14.24
CA VAL A 105 0.58 1.39 -13.32
C VAL A 105 1.22 0.58 -12.21
N PHE A 106 2.15 -0.30 -12.56
CA PHE A 106 2.88 -1.11 -11.57
C PHE A 106 3.68 -0.24 -10.61
N ALA A 107 4.30 0.83 -11.11
CA ALA A 107 5.02 1.77 -10.26
C ALA A 107 4.08 2.50 -9.28
N MET A 108 2.87 2.88 -9.72
CA MET A 108 1.88 3.51 -8.85
C MET A 108 1.36 2.55 -7.78
N HIS A 109 1.06 1.29 -8.13
CA HIS A 109 0.68 0.28 -7.13
C HIS A 109 1.81 -0.04 -6.15
N PHE A 110 3.07 -0.06 -6.61
CA PHE A 110 4.22 -0.22 -5.73
C PHE A 110 4.28 0.90 -4.67
N ILE A 111 4.13 2.16 -5.09
CA ILE A 111 4.12 3.32 -4.18
C ILE A 111 2.96 3.23 -3.19
N LEU A 112 1.78 2.84 -3.68
CA LEU A 112 0.59 2.63 -2.87
C LEU A 112 0.86 1.58 -1.78
N GLY A 113 1.37 0.41 -2.16
CA GLY A 113 1.68 -0.65 -1.21
C GLY A 113 2.77 -0.29 -0.22
N PHE A 114 3.77 0.48 -0.66
CA PHE A 114 4.81 1.00 0.21
C PHE A 114 4.26 1.89 1.31
N CYS A 115 3.44 2.87 0.95
CA CYS A 115 2.86 3.83 1.89
C CYS A 115 1.88 3.16 2.86
N PHE A 116 1.02 2.25 2.37
CA PHE A 116 0.09 1.52 3.23
C PHE A 116 0.78 0.60 4.23
N ALA A 117 1.82 -0.11 3.81
CA ALA A 117 2.59 -0.94 4.73
C ALA A 117 3.28 -0.08 5.80
N ALA A 118 3.90 1.05 5.41
CA ALA A 118 4.52 1.98 6.36
C ALA A 118 3.51 2.54 7.38
N PHE A 119 2.31 2.91 6.92
CA PHE A 119 1.19 3.33 7.77
C PHE A 119 0.79 2.23 8.76
N ALA A 120 0.57 1.01 8.27
CA ALA A 120 0.22 -0.14 9.09
C ALA A 120 1.26 -0.38 10.19
N LEU A 121 2.55 -0.40 9.85
CA LEU A 121 3.64 -0.57 10.82
C LEU A 121 3.64 0.53 11.89
N GLY A 122 3.42 1.79 11.49
CA GLY A 122 3.34 2.91 12.41
C GLY A 122 2.28 2.71 13.49
N ILE A 123 1.05 2.38 13.08
CA ILE A 123 -0.08 2.18 13.99
C ILE A 123 0.09 0.91 14.82
N THR A 124 0.52 -0.18 14.21
CA THR A 124 0.63 -1.47 14.90
C THR A 124 1.85 -1.53 15.81
N SER A 125 2.77 -0.56 15.71
CA SER A 125 3.91 -0.46 16.62
C SER A 125 3.53 -0.27 18.08
N PHE A 126 2.28 0.11 18.40
CA PHE A 126 1.78 0.18 19.77
C PHE A 126 1.20 -1.14 20.28
N LEU A 127 1.01 -2.13 19.41
CA LEU A 127 0.28 -3.37 19.70
C LEU A 127 1.24 -4.50 20.03
N SER A 128 0.88 -5.32 21.02
CA SER A 128 1.69 -6.49 21.40
C SER A 128 1.21 -7.80 20.79
N LYS A 129 -0.05 -7.90 20.35
CA LYS A 129 -0.60 -9.15 19.81
C LYS A 129 -0.46 -9.16 18.27
N PRO A 130 0.23 -10.14 17.67
CA PRO A 130 0.39 -10.22 16.21
C PRO A 130 -0.95 -10.25 15.45
N ILE A 131 -1.99 -10.88 16.00
CA ILE A 131 -3.31 -10.93 15.36
C ILE A 131 -3.91 -9.52 15.14
N LEU A 132 -3.65 -8.57 16.05
CA LEU A 132 -4.16 -7.21 15.95
C LEU A 132 -3.47 -6.42 14.83
N VAL A 133 -2.29 -6.88 14.39
CA VAL A 133 -1.55 -6.26 13.28
C VAL A 133 -2.28 -6.44 11.96
N TYR A 134 -3.06 -7.51 11.81
CA TYR A 134 -3.89 -7.74 10.63
C TYR A 134 -5.22 -7.00 10.76
N LEU A 135 -5.86 -7.09 11.92
CA LEU A 135 -7.22 -6.57 12.13
C LEU A 135 -7.30 -5.05 12.14
N ILE A 136 -6.39 -4.37 12.83
CA ILE A 136 -6.50 -2.91 13.04
C ILE A 136 -6.27 -2.11 11.76
N PRO A 137 -5.17 -2.31 11.01
CA PRO A 137 -4.97 -1.61 9.74
C PRO A 137 -6.10 -1.90 8.75
N PHE A 138 -6.55 -3.15 8.66
CA PHE A 138 -7.69 -3.53 7.83
C PHE A 138 -8.96 -2.77 8.20
N ALA A 139 -9.35 -2.79 9.48
CA ALA A 139 -10.55 -2.10 9.95
C ALA A 139 -10.48 -0.59 9.69
N LEU A 140 -9.31 0.03 9.88
CA LEU A 140 -9.10 1.45 9.59
C LEU A 140 -9.26 1.77 8.10
N LEU A 141 -8.75 0.92 7.21
CA LEU A 141 -8.89 1.11 5.76
C LEU A 141 -10.35 1.01 5.32
N VAL A 142 -11.06 -0.01 5.79
CA VAL A 142 -12.50 -0.19 5.51
C VAL A 142 -13.29 1.01 6.00
N THR A 143 -13.05 1.41 7.25
CA THR A 143 -13.76 2.54 7.86
C THR A 143 -13.47 3.83 7.09
N TYR A 144 -12.22 4.05 6.69
CA TYR A 144 -11.83 5.21 5.90
C TYR A 144 -12.56 5.24 4.55
N ASP A 145 -12.58 4.13 3.81
CA ASP A 145 -13.25 4.05 2.50
C ASP A 145 -14.76 4.33 2.63
N VAL A 146 -15.42 3.71 3.62
CA VAL A 146 -16.84 3.92 3.93
C VAL A 146 -17.13 5.37 4.34
N CYS A 147 -16.28 5.98 5.15
CA CYS A 147 -16.44 7.38 5.55
C CYS A 147 -16.26 8.33 4.35
N MET A 148 -15.24 8.13 3.52
CA MET A 148 -15.02 8.97 2.34
C MET A 148 -16.18 8.86 1.34
N GLU A 149 -16.73 7.67 1.16
CA GLU A 149 -17.86 7.43 0.25
C GLU A 149 -19.19 7.96 0.79
N HIS A 150 -19.57 7.61 2.02
CA HIS A 150 -20.93 7.86 2.51
C HIS A 150 -21.08 9.09 3.40
N LEU A 151 -20.02 9.50 4.12
CA LEU A 151 -20.10 10.61 5.07
C LEU A 151 -19.69 11.94 4.44
N PHE A 152 -18.66 11.92 3.59
CA PHE A 152 -18.08 13.13 3.01
C PHE A 152 -18.40 13.32 1.52
N ASP A 153 -19.05 12.34 0.88
CA ASP A 153 -19.39 12.33 -0.55
C ASP A 153 -18.19 12.65 -1.47
N VAL A 154 -16.98 12.28 -1.04
CA VAL A 154 -15.71 12.46 -1.76
C VAL A 154 -15.11 11.11 -2.09
N ARG A 155 -15.86 10.33 -2.86
CA ARG A 155 -15.46 8.98 -3.34
C ARG A 155 -14.06 8.97 -3.94
N LYS A 156 -13.65 10.07 -4.60
CA LYS A 156 -12.31 10.18 -5.22
C LYS A 156 -11.15 9.89 -4.27
N TYR A 157 -11.28 10.18 -2.96
CA TYR A 157 -10.22 9.92 -1.98
C TYR A 157 -10.33 8.55 -1.30
N GLY A 158 -11.24 7.67 -1.73
CA GLY A 158 -11.31 6.30 -1.25
C GLY A 158 -10.09 5.47 -1.67
N VAL A 159 -9.69 4.53 -0.81
CA VAL A 159 -8.58 3.60 -1.07
C VAL A 159 -8.90 2.70 -2.28
N THR A 160 -10.17 2.33 -2.43
CA THR A 160 -10.66 1.56 -3.58
C THR A 160 -10.44 2.30 -4.89
N ASN A 161 -10.65 3.61 -4.91
CA ASN A 161 -10.43 4.45 -6.10
C ASN A 161 -8.95 4.73 -6.36
N MET A 162 -8.13 4.79 -5.31
CA MET A 162 -6.67 4.89 -5.47
C MET A 162 -6.06 3.65 -6.08
N TYR A 163 -6.57 2.47 -5.72
CA TYR A 163 -6.17 1.21 -6.37
C TYR A 163 -6.71 1.16 -7.81
N ASN A 164 -7.98 1.51 -8.02
CA ASN A 164 -8.61 1.52 -9.34
C ASN A 164 -8.42 2.83 -10.12
N PHE A 165 -7.28 3.50 -9.98
CA PHE A 165 -7.06 4.82 -10.59
C PHE A 165 -7.07 4.78 -12.12
N MET A 166 -6.87 3.61 -12.75
CA MET A 166 -6.93 3.41 -14.20
C MET A 166 -8.33 3.57 -14.80
N THR A 167 -9.37 3.31 -14.00
CA THR A 167 -10.77 3.38 -14.42
C THR A 167 -11.49 4.62 -13.88
N SER A 168 -10.89 5.32 -12.91
CA SER A 168 -11.44 6.53 -12.30
C SER A 168 -10.96 7.80 -13.02
N ALA A 169 -11.84 8.41 -13.83
CA ALA A 169 -11.54 9.62 -14.61
C ALA A 169 -11.39 10.90 -13.77
N THR A 170 -11.75 10.87 -12.48
CA THR A 170 -11.81 12.06 -11.62
C THR A 170 -10.55 12.31 -10.79
N TYR A 171 -9.54 11.45 -10.91
CA TYR A 171 -8.40 11.44 -9.98
C TYR A 171 -7.16 12.10 -10.59
N ASN A 172 -6.59 13.10 -9.91
CA ASN A 172 -5.39 13.81 -10.37
C ASN A 172 -4.09 13.23 -9.78
N LEU A 173 -2.97 13.40 -10.50
CA LEU A 173 -1.66 12.89 -10.07
C LEU A 173 -1.20 13.52 -8.76
N LEU A 174 -1.43 14.82 -8.60
CA LEU A 174 -1.10 15.55 -7.37
C LEU A 174 -1.88 14.98 -6.16
N GLU A 175 -3.16 14.67 -6.34
CA GLU A 175 -4.00 14.09 -5.30
C GLU A 175 -3.51 12.71 -4.89
N PHE A 176 -3.09 11.87 -5.85
CA PHE A 176 -2.44 10.59 -5.58
C PHE A 176 -1.23 10.76 -4.64
N PHE A 177 -0.28 11.61 -5.02
CA PHE A 177 0.94 11.79 -4.23
C PHE A 177 0.70 12.45 -2.88
N LEU A 178 -0.26 13.37 -2.77
CA LEU A 178 -0.63 14.00 -1.50
C LEU A 178 -1.16 12.97 -0.50
N VAL A 179 -2.05 12.06 -0.93
CA VAL A 179 -2.57 11.03 -0.03
C VAL A 179 -1.48 10.04 0.37
N MET A 180 -0.62 9.64 -0.58
CA MET A 180 0.51 8.74 -0.28
C MET A 180 1.50 9.37 0.70
N ALA A 181 1.80 10.66 0.54
CA ALA A 181 2.63 11.41 1.48
C ALA A 181 1.96 11.53 2.86
N GLY A 182 0.65 11.74 2.90
CA GLY A 182 -0.14 11.76 4.13
C GLY A 182 -0.09 10.43 4.89
N LEU A 183 -0.34 9.32 4.22
CA LEU A 183 -0.27 7.96 4.80
C LEU A 183 1.13 7.65 5.34
N PHE A 184 2.17 7.92 4.54
CA PHE A 184 3.55 7.70 4.95
C PHE A 184 3.94 8.59 6.14
N GLY A 185 3.52 9.87 6.12
CA GLY A 185 3.75 10.83 7.20
C GLY A 185 3.06 10.40 8.50
N MET A 186 1.80 9.99 8.44
CA MET A 186 1.06 9.47 9.60
C MET A 186 1.71 8.20 10.17
N GLY A 187 2.11 7.26 9.30
CA GLY A 187 2.82 6.04 9.71
C GLY A 187 4.16 6.34 10.38
N GLY A 188 4.97 7.21 9.76
CA GLY A 188 6.26 7.64 10.29
C GLY A 188 6.13 8.39 11.62
N LEU A 189 5.14 9.27 11.75
CA LEU A 189 4.85 10.00 12.99
C LEU A 189 4.43 9.04 14.11
N ALA A 190 3.49 8.13 13.84
CA ALA A 190 3.05 7.12 14.79
C ALA A 190 4.24 6.26 15.28
N PHE A 191 5.10 5.83 14.35
CA PHE A 191 6.29 5.06 14.66
C PHE A 191 7.32 5.85 15.49
N TYR A 192 7.45 7.15 15.24
CA TYR A 192 8.30 8.06 16.01
C TYR A 192 7.76 8.35 17.41
N VAL A 193 6.44 8.54 17.55
CA VAL A 193 5.79 8.71 18.85
C VAL A 193 5.99 7.45 19.70
N ASN A 194 5.87 6.26 19.10
CA ASN A 194 6.18 5.00 19.76
C ASN A 194 7.63 4.96 20.26
N TYR A 195 8.59 5.39 19.43
CA TYR A 195 10.01 5.49 19.82
C TYR A 195 10.22 6.38 21.05
N ARG A 196 9.64 7.58 21.05
CA ARG A 196 9.73 8.50 22.20
C ARG A 196 9.13 7.91 23.46
N ARG A 197 8.01 7.18 23.34
CA ARG A 197 7.34 6.54 24.47
C ARG A 197 8.17 5.41 25.06
N VAL A 198 8.78 4.57 24.21
CA VAL A 198 9.67 3.49 24.66
C VAL A 198 10.86 4.06 25.41
N LEU A 199 11.53 5.10 24.88
CA LEU A 199 12.65 5.74 25.58
C LEU A 199 12.30 6.36 26.95
N LYS A 200 11.05 6.79 27.16
CA LYS A 200 10.62 7.47 28.38
C LYS A 200 10.16 6.51 29.48
N HIS A 201 9.67 5.32 29.12
CA HIS A 201 8.96 4.42 30.02
C HIS A 201 9.44 2.97 30.00
N GLY A 202 10.40 2.61 29.13
CA GLY A 202 10.99 1.29 29.02
C GLY A 202 12.51 1.36 29.05
#